data_AF-A0A812W5R1-F1
#
_entry.id   AF-A0A812W5R1-F1
#
_cell.length_a   1.000
_cell.length_b   1.000
_cell.length_c   1.000
_cell.angle_alpha   90.00
_cell.angle_beta   90.00
_cell.angle_gamma   90.00
#
_symmetry.space_group_name_H-M   'P 1'
#
loop_
_entity.id
_entity.type
_entity.pdbx_description
1 polymer ?
#
loop_
_entity_poly.entity_id
_entity_poly.type
_entity_poly.pdbx_seq_one_letter_code
_entity_poly.pdbx_strand_id
1 'polypeptide(L)'
;MEQARGNDSIWWTACLLYANACLVPLGPALSFVGLLVFFAQGFFLPLTFLTLDVTFQVFNVLLLSGMVGTNSMNLEALQRLAELSGFGLASARVAFPGHISQSATDCVVSFPGKYSDLWDKAVSSVTQQDTFSLACVFLTDTASGLGRHAINPNTPGNCWCRQIYGPAPAATYLSVVQVSADESQNRDQTLTFKRADAEAMGQRLLIKQHQEDIEWEQELAEALQDAEVRCAENQYRAPWGCQWFEEWKQNVDRAAELHQTLHVFYFEDSKGKGKLPWELLANERARHDARKNSGLGASQTAEVAYLDKIGLSYVEHDIMEFAAFLSSRTAAAGS
;
A
#
# COMPACT_ATOMS: atom_id res chain seq x y z
N MET A 1 17.84 27.14 7.36
CA MET A 1 18.17 27.48 5.95
C MET A 1 17.69 26.36 5.03
N GLU A 2 16.40 26.05 5.09
CA GLU A 2 15.77 24.93 4.35
C GLU A 2 14.51 25.42 3.65
N GLN A 3 14.66 26.33 2.68
CA GLN A 3 13.51 26.79 1.89
C GLN A 3 13.89 27.24 0.48
N ALA A 4 14.78 26.49 -0.17
CA ALA A 4 15.24 26.84 -1.53
C ALA A 4 15.45 25.64 -2.48
N ARG A 5 14.93 24.43 -2.19
CA ARG A 5 15.14 23.24 -3.05
C ARG A 5 13.91 22.77 -3.84
N GLY A 6 12.78 23.48 -3.73
CA GLY A 6 11.51 23.10 -4.38
C GLY A 6 11.23 23.75 -5.74
N ASN A 7 12.00 24.76 -6.16
CA ASN A 7 11.67 25.57 -7.34
C ASN A 7 12.44 25.17 -8.62
N ASP A 8 13.55 24.44 -8.51
CA ASP A 8 14.39 24.13 -9.68
C ASP A 8 13.69 23.17 -10.65
N SER A 9 12.94 22.20 -10.12
CA SER A 9 12.15 21.26 -10.95
C SER A 9 11.03 21.97 -11.73
N ILE A 10 10.34 22.91 -11.09
CA ILE A 10 9.27 23.69 -11.72
C ILE A 10 9.85 24.63 -12.78
N TRP A 11 11.01 25.24 -12.51
CA TRP A 11 11.70 26.12 -13.46
C TRP A 11 12.18 25.36 -14.70
N TRP A 12 12.76 24.16 -14.52
CA TRP A 12 13.15 23.29 -15.64
C TRP A 12 11.95 22.82 -16.46
N THR A 13 10.86 22.43 -15.81
CA THR A 13 9.62 22.03 -16.48
C THR A 13 9.04 23.20 -17.30
N ALA A 14 9.03 24.41 -16.75
CA ALA A 14 8.58 25.60 -17.47
C ALA A 14 9.49 25.94 -18.66
N CYS A 15 10.80 25.81 -18.50
CA CYS A 15 11.76 26.02 -19.60
C CYS A 15 11.58 25.00 -20.73
N LEU A 16 11.35 23.72 -20.39
CA LEU A 16 11.10 22.66 -21.36
C LEU A 16 9.77 22.85 -22.08
N LEU A 17 8.70 23.26 -21.38
CA LEU A 17 7.42 23.59 -22.00
C LEU A 17 7.53 24.78 -22.94
N TYR A 18 8.28 25.82 -22.55
CA TYR A 18 8.52 26.99 -23.40
C TYR A 18 9.36 26.65 -24.63
N ALA A 19 10.39 25.81 -24.47
CA ALA A 19 11.17 25.27 -25.58
C ALA A 19 10.27 24.47 -26.54
N ASN A 20 9.43 23.56 -26.03
CA ASN A 20 8.47 22.81 -26.84
C ASN A 20 7.50 23.73 -27.59
N ALA A 21 6.93 24.73 -26.91
CA ALA A 21 6.02 25.69 -27.53
C ALA A 21 6.68 26.50 -28.66
N CYS A 22 7.99 26.76 -28.58
CA CYS A 22 8.75 27.41 -29.65
C CYS A 22 9.10 26.44 -30.80
N LEU A 23 9.44 25.19 -30.49
CA LEU A 23 9.92 24.20 -31.46
C LEU A 23 8.79 23.63 -32.35
N VAL A 24 7.57 23.53 -31.81
CA VAL A 24 6.37 23.04 -32.54
C VAL A 24 6.03 23.89 -33.77
N PRO A 25 6.05 25.24 -33.74
CA PRO A 25 5.86 26.06 -34.94
C PRO A 25 7.13 26.23 -35.78
N LEU A 26 8.33 26.18 -35.18
CA LEU A 26 9.60 26.36 -35.88
C LEU A 26 9.92 25.21 -36.85
N GLY A 27 9.60 23.97 -36.48
CA GLY A 27 9.81 22.80 -37.35
C GLY A 27 9.08 22.93 -38.69
N PRO A 28 7.75 23.07 -38.69
CA PRO A 28 6.97 23.30 -39.91
C PRO A 28 7.41 24.54 -40.67
N ALA A 29 7.77 25.64 -39.99
CA ALA A 29 8.23 26.85 -40.65
C ALA A 29 9.54 26.63 -41.44
N LEU A 30 10.49 25.88 -40.87
CA LEU A 30 11.75 25.52 -41.55
C LEU A 30 11.50 24.58 -42.74
N SER A 31 10.60 23.61 -42.59
CA SER A 31 10.22 22.72 -43.70
C SER A 31 9.51 23.49 -44.82
N PHE A 32 8.70 24.51 -44.50
CA PHE A 32 8.07 25.39 -45.49
C PHE A 32 9.09 26.27 -46.23
N VAL A 33 10.11 26.78 -45.53
CA VAL A 33 11.22 27.53 -46.18
C VAL A 33 12.02 26.61 -47.11
N GLY A 34 12.31 25.37 -46.68
CA GLY A 34 12.94 24.36 -47.52
C GLY A 34 12.13 24.03 -48.77
N LEU A 35 10.81 23.90 -48.63
CA LEU A 35 9.87 23.68 -49.73
C LEU A 35 9.84 24.86 -50.71
N LEU A 36 9.81 26.10 -50.21
CA LEU A 36 9.82 27.30 -51.04
C LEU A 36 11.13 27.46 -51.82
N VAL A 37 12.27 27.16 -51.19
CA VAL A 37 13.58 27.15 -51.85
C VAL A 37 13.65 26.05 -52.92
N PHE A 38 13.09 24.87 -52.66
CA PHE A 38 12.97 23.78 -53.63
C PHE A 38 12.17 24.18 -54.88
N PHE A 39 11.03 24.86 -54.71
CA PHE A 39 10.22 25.36 -55.81
C PHE A 39 10.88 26.53 -56.56
N ALA A 40 11.66 27.36 -55.88
CA ALA A 40 12.30 28.53 -56.47
C ALA A 40 13.59 28.22 -57.26
N GLN A 41 14.37 27.21 -56.83
CA GLN A 41 15.71 26.97 -57.39
C GLN A 41 15.87 25.69 -58.22
N GLY A 42 14.88 24.80 -58.22
CA GLY A 42 14.88 23.60 -59.06
C GLY A 42 15.92 22.54 -58.64
N PHE A 43 15.43 21.38 -58.19
CA PHE A 43 16.10 20.07 -58.04
C PHE A 43 17.51 19.97 -57.41
N PHE A 44 18.04 21.02 -56.77
CA PHE A 44 19.25 20.92 -55.95
C PHE A 44 19.02 21.59 -54.59
N LEU A 45 18.35 20.87 -53.68
CA LEU A 45 18.42 21.21 -52.25
C LEU A 45 19.80 20.78 -51.73
N PRO A 46 20.59 21.69 -51.12
CA PRO A 46 21.85 21.29 -50.49
C PRO A 46 21.55 20.24 -49.41
N LEU A 47 22.25 19.11 -49.46
CA LEU A 47 22.07 17.97 -48.54
C LEU A 47 22.07 18.41 -47.06
N THR A 48 22.81 19.48 -46.75
CA THR A 48 22.87 20.11 -45.43
C THR A 48 21.52 20.59 -44.90
N PHE A 49 20.65 21.16 -45.74
CA PHE A 49 19.33 21.64 -45.31
C PHE A 49 18.36 20.48 -45.05
N LEU A 50 18.44 19.42 -45.87
CA LEU A 50 17.64 18.21 -45.66
C LEU A 50 18.06 17.49 -44.37
N THR A 51 19.37 17.37 -44.13
CA THR A 51 19.88 16.75 -42.91
C THR A 51 19.48 17.55 -41.67
N LEU A 52 19.57 18.89 -41.71
CA LEU A 52 19.14 19.74 -40.60
C LEU A 52 17.63 19.60 -40.31
N ASP A 53 16.78 19.56 -41.33
CA ASP A 53 15.33 19.39 -41.17
C ASP A 53 14.99 18.02 -40.57
N VAL A 54 15.59 16.93 -41.08
CA VAL A 54 15.39 15.58 -40.54
C VAL A 54 15.92 15.47 -39.11
N THR A 55 17.12 16.00 -38.81
CA THR A 55 17.66 15.98 -37.44
C THR A 55 16.76 16.75 -36.48
N PHE A 56 16.23 17.90 -36.89
CA PHE A 56 15.33 18.70 -36.07
C PHE A 56 13.98 18.02 -35.85
N GLN A 57 13.41 17.38 -36.87
CA GLN A 57 12.16 16.61 -36.75
C GLN A 57 12.34 15.38 -35.84
N VAL A 58 13.44 14.65 -35.97
CA VAL A 58 13.77 13.52 -35.07
C VAL A 58 13.94 14.00 -33.63
N PHE A 59 14.63 15.12 -33.42
CA PHE A 59 14.81 15.71 -32.09
C PHE A 59 13.48 16.18 -31.49
N ASN A 60 12.59 16.77 -32.29
CA ASN A 60 11.23 17.14 -31.87
C ASN A 60 10.39 15.92 -31.50
N VAL A 61 10.47 14.83 -32.26
CA VAL A 61 9.75 13.58 -31.92
C VAL A 61 10.26 13.01 -30.60
N LEU A 62 11.57 13.03 -30.35
CA LEU A 62 12.15 12.55 -29.09
C LEU A 62 11.82 13.43 -27.87
N LEU A 63 11.71 14.76 -28.06
CA LEU A 63 11.27 15.69 -27.02
C LEU A 63 9.76 15.59 -26.75
N LEU A 64 8.94 15.41 -27.79
CA LEU A 64 7.48 15.31 -27.66
C LEU A 64 7.00 13.90 -27.25
N SER A 65 7.79 12.85 -27.48
CA SER A 65 7.48 11.48 -27.03
C SER A 65 7.63 11.29 -25.52
N GLY A 66 8.05 12.33 -24.78
CA GLY A 66 8.27 12.25 -23.33
C GLY A 66 9.51 11.44 -22.95
N MET A 67 10.38 11.09 -23.90
CA MET A 67 11.62 10.35 -23.64
C MET A 67 12.75 11.24 -23.09
N VAL A 68 12.61 12.57 -23.16
CA VAL A 68 13.55 13.53 -22.57
C VAL A 68 12.79 14.44 -21.62
N GLY A 69 12.54 13.92 -20.43
CA GLY A 69 11.99 14.61 -19.29
C GLY A 69 12.17 13.71 -18.09
N THR A 70 12.63 14.25 -16.97
CA THR A 70 12.68 13.51 -15.71
C THR A 70 11.26 13.09 -15.39
N ASN A 71 10.91 11.85 -15.69
CA ASN A 71 9.82 11.16 -15.01
C ASN A 71 10.30 11.03 -13.56
N SER A 72 10.17 12.10 -12.78
CA SER A 72 10.20 11.99 -11.34
C SER A 72 9.10 11.01 -11.02
N MET A 73 9.49 9.76 -10.81
CA MET A 73 8.58 8.70 -10.43
C MET A 73 7.75 9.24 -9.31
N ASN A 74 6.43 9.17 -9.49
CA ASN A 74 5.50 9.77 -8.57
C ASN A 74 5.73 9.14 -7.19
N LEU A 75 6.43 9.87 -6.31
CA LEU A 75 6.70 9.48 -4.93
C LEU A 75 5.41 9.13 -4.21
N GLU A 76 4.29 9.70 -4.64
CA GLU A 76 2.94 9.40 -4.17
C GLU A 76 2.49 7.97 -4.51
N ALA A 77 2.92 7.38 -5.64
CA ALA A 77 2.67 5.97 -5.97
C ALA A 77 3.52 5.01 -5.12
N LEU A 78 4.74 5.42 -4.78
CA LEU A 78 5.64 4.68 -3.87
C LEU A 78 5.20 4.82 -2.39
N GLN A 79 4.67 5.99 -2.02
CA GLN A 79 4.10 6.26 -0.71
C GLN A 79 2.76 5.52 -0.54
N ARG A 80 1.97 5.37 -1.62
CA ARG A 80 0.80 4.46 -1.66
C ARG A 80 1.18 3.00 -1.44
N LEU A 81 2.37 2.55 -1.84
CA LEU A 81 2.86 1.20 -1.50
C LEU A 81 3.16 1.05 -0.01
N ALA A 82 3.73 2.08 0.62
CA ALA A 82 3.96 2.12 2.06
C ALA A 82 2.65 2.17 2.88
N GLU A 83 1.63 2.88 2.39
CA GLU A 83 0.28 2.93 2.99
C GLU A 83 -0.51 1.62 2.78
N LEU A 84 -0.28 0.91 1.66
CA LEU A 84 -0.86 -0.40 1.42
C LEU A 84 -0.21 -1.48 2.30
N SER A 85 1.05 -1.31 2.70
CA SER A 85 1.75 -2.19 3.63
C SER A 85 1.41 -1.92 5.09
N GLY A 86 0.13 -1.71 5.42
CA GLY A 86 -0.41 -1.38 6.76
C GLY A 86 -0.15 -2.43 7.87
N PHE A 87 1.11 -2.85 8.01
CA PHE A 87 1.69 -3.75 8.98
C PHE A 87 2.66 -2.96 9.86
N GLY A 88 2.12 -1.99 10.60
CA GLY A 88 2.54 -1.77 11.97
C GLY A 88 1.42 -2.35 12.83
N LEU A 89 1.64 -3.04 13.95
CA LEU A 89 2.41 -2.51 15.05
C LEU A 89 2.58 -3.56 16.17
N ALA A 90 3.72 -4.22 16.17
CA ALA A 90 4.27 -4.80 17.39
C ALA A 90 5.76 -4.40 17.43
N SER A 91 6.25 -3.96 18.59
CA SER A 91 7.67 -3.60 18.75
C SER A 91 8.59 -4.81 18.55
N ALA A 92 8.05 -6.03 18.59
CA ALA A 92 8.69 -7.28 18.21
C ALA A 92 7.77 -8.01 17.21
N ARG A 93 8.32 -8.60 16.14
CA ARG A 93 7.57 -9.38 15.14
C ARG A 93 7.08 -10.72 15.72
N VAL A 94 6.13 -10.66 16.63
CA VAL A 94 5.54 -11.83 17.28
C VAL A 94 4.18 -12.06 16.66
N ALA A 95 4.00 -13.26 16.09
CA ALA A 95 2.70 -13.67 15.58
C ALA A 95 1.70 -13.77 16.73
N PHE A 96 0.49 -13.27 16.51
CA PHE A 96 -0.60 -13.33 17.48
C PHE A 96 -1.85 -13.88 16.79
N PRO A 97 -2.24 -15.15 17.04
CA PRO A 97 -3.38 -15.79 16.37
C PRO A 97 -4.74 -15.36 16.94
N GLY A 98 -4.77 -14.43 17.90
CA GLY A 98 -5.92 -14.16 18.75
C GLY A 98 -5.87 -14.93 20.06
N HIS A 99 -6.74 -14.54 20.99
CA HIS A 99 -6.89 -15.12 22.32
C HIS A 99 -8.36 -15.05 22.75
N ILE A 100 -9.08 -16.16 22.72
CA ILE A 100 -10.49 -16.24 23.12
C ILE A 100 -10.62 -17.02 24.42
N SER A 101 -10.93 -16.31 25.50
CA SER A 101 -11.16 -16.88 26.83
C SER A 101 -12.58 -17.41 26.95
N GLN A 102 -12.78 -18.50 27.70
CA GLN A 102 -14.13 -18.98 28.04
C GLN A 102 -14.79 -18.17 29.16
N SER A 103 -14.00 -17.53 30.03
CA SER A 103 -14.47 -16.77 31.18
C SER A 103 -14.62 -15.28 30.91
N ALA A 104 -14.04 -14.78 29.82
CA ALA A 104 -14.19 -13.38 29.44
C ALA A 104 -15.64 -13.07 29.03
N THR A 105 -16.08 -11.86 29.36
CA THR A 105 -17.38 -11.32 28.97
C THR A 105 -17.28 -10.31 27.83
N ASP A 106 -16.08 -9.85 27.50
CA ASP A 106 -15.80 -8.88 26.45
C ASP A 106 -14.75 -9.43 25.47
N CYS A 107 -14.87 -9.04 24.20
CA CYS A 107 -13.94 -9.38 23.14
C CYS A 107 -13.64 -8.17 22.26
N VAL A 108 -12.36 -7.79 22.15
CA VAL A 108 -11.94 -6.79 21.16
C VAL A 108 -11.78 -7.46 19.81
N VAL A 109 -12.68 -7.13 18.89
CA VAL A 109 -12.75 -7.74 17.56
C VAL A 109 -12.16 -6.89 16.46
N SER A 110 -11.91 -5.60 16.71
CA SER A 110 -11.17 -4.74 15.78
C SER A 110 -10.42 -3.67 16.54
N PHE A 111 -9.12 -3.54 16.24
CA PHE A 111 -8.23 -2.61 16.93
C PHE A 111 -7.34 -1.84 15.93
N PRO A 112 -7.14 -0.53 16.13
CA PRO A 112 -6.33 0.27 15.23
C PRO A 112 -4.85 -0.05 15.42
N GLY A 113 -4.27 -0.72 14.43
CA GLY A 113 -2.84 -1.02 14.37
C GLY A 113 -1.92 0.19 14.29
N LYS A 114 -2.37 1.43 14.55
CA LYS A 114 -1.51 2.63 14.73
C LYS A 114 -1.06 2.81 16.20
N TYR A 115 -1.63 2.06 17.14
CA TYR A 115 -1.31 2.17 18.56
C TYR A 115 -0.62 0.91 19.13
N SER A 116 0.64 0.65 18.73
CA SER A 116 1.47 -0.50 19.16
C SER A 116 1.49 -0.65 20.66
N ASP A 117 1.77 0.45 21.35
CA ASP A 117 2.06 0.41 22.77
C ASP A 117 0.78 0.07 23.57
N LEU A 118 -0.39 0.44 23.04
CA LEU A 118 -1.68 0.05 23.60
C LEU A 118 -1.99 -1.42 23.28
N TRP A 119 -1.70 -1.84 22.05
CA TRP A 119 -1.84 -3.23 21.63
C TRP A 119 -0.97 -4.19 22.46
N ASP A 120 0.31 -3.88 22.65
CA ASP A 120 1.25 -4.70 23.42
C ASP A 120 0.80 -4.84 24.89
N LYS A 121 0.23 -3.78 25.47
CA LYS A 121 -0.41 -3.83 26.80
C LYS A 121 -1.62 -4.75 26.81
N ALA A 122 -2.49 -4.67 25.80
CA ALA A 122 -3.65 -5.54 25.65
C ALA A 122 -3.26 -7.02 25.60
N VAL A 123 -2.30 -7.36 24.72
CA VAL A 123 -1.77 -8.72 24.58
C VAL A 123 -1.18 -9.21 25.90
N SER A 124 -0.40 -8.37 26.58
CA SER A 124 0.17 -8.71 27.90
C SER A 124 -0.92 -8.99 28.95
N SER A 125 -1.98 -8.18 28.98
CA SER A 125 -3.10 -8.37 29.92
C SER A 125 -3.90 -9.65 29.68
N VAL A 126 -4.13 -10.05 28.43
CA VAL A 126 -4.89 -11.29 28.16
C VAL A 126 -4.03 -12.55 28.32
N THR A 127 -2.75 -12.49 27.94
CA THR A 127 -1.84 -13.65 28.06
C THR A 127 -1.50 -13.99 29.51
N GLN A 128 -1.47 -13.01 30.40
CA GLN A 128 -1.09 -13.23 31.81
C GLN A 128 -2.30 -13.41 32.73
N GLN A 129 -3.41 -12.73 32.47
CA GLN A 129 -4.52 -12.61 33.42
C GLN A 129 -5.87 -13.00 32.84
N ASP A 130 -5.94 -13.36 31.55
CA ASP A 130 -7.17 -13.79 30.88
C ASP A 130 -8.36 -12.80 31.04
N THR A 131 -8.03 -11.51 31.13
CA THR A 131 -8.94 -10.44 31.56
C THR A 131 -10.09 -10.15 30.58
N PHE A 132 -9.86 -10.36 29.29
CA PHE A 132 -10.83 -10.23 28.20
C PHE A 132 -10.32 -11.01 26.97
N SER A 133 -11.12 -11.14 25.92
CA SER A 133 -10.73 -11.78 24.67
C SER A 133 -10.18 -10.78 23.64
N LEU A 134 -9.27 -11.23 22.78
CA LEU A 134 -8.77 -10.52 21.60
C LEU A 134 -8.98 -11.39 20.35
N ALA A 135 -9.90 -11.02 19.46
CA ALA A 135 -10.07 -11.74 18.19
C ALA A 135 -9.11 -11.26 17.09
N CYS A 136 -8.50 -10.08 17.26
CA CYS A 136 -7.56 -9.49 16.29
C CYS A 136 -6.36 -10.42 16.05
N VAL A 137 -5.94 -10.56 14.80
CA VAL A 137 -4.88 -11.49 14.37
C VAL A 137 -3.72 -10.73 13.73
N PHE A 138 -2.50 -11.16 14.04
CA PHE A 138 -1.27 -10.65 13.45
C PHE A 138 -0.42 -11.82 12.95
N LEU A 139 -0.39 -12.02 11.63
CA LEU A 139 0.42 -13.05 10.99
C LEU A 139 1.69 -12.42 10.47
N THR A 140 2.81 -12.69 11.13
CA THR A 140 4.07 -12.00 10.89
C THR A 140 5.07 -12.80 10.08
N ASP A 141 4.78 -14.05 9.72
CA ASP A 141 5.71 -14.91 8.98
C ASP A 141 4.97 -16.04 8.24
N THR A 142 5.69 -16.77 7.40
CA THR A 142 5.14 -17.90 6.64
C THR A 142 4.53 -18.99 7.52
N ALA A 143 5.05 -19.19 8.73
CA ALA A 143 4.60 -20.23 9.64
C ALA A 143 3.23 -19.88 10.24
N SER A 144 3.06 -18.63 10.67
CA SER A 144 1.80 -18.05 11.16
C SER A 144 0.78 -17.85 10.05
N GLY A 145 1.20 -17.67 8.79
CA GLY A 145 0.30 -17.67 7.64
C GLY A 145 0.36 -16.43 6.76
N LEU A 146 1.39 -15.59 6.91
CA LEU A 146 1.69 -14.51 5.97
C LEU A 146 1.81 -15.08 4.54
N GLY A 147 1.16 -14.41 3.58
CA GLY A 147 1.11 -14.84 2.19
C GLY A 147 0.12 -15.99 1.90
N ARG A 148 -0.52 -16.58 2.91
CA ARG A 148 -1.47 -17.68 2.70
C ARG A 148 -2.88 -17.18 2.37
N HIS A 149 -3.57 -17.95 1.55
CA HIS A 149 -4.91 -17.65 1.07
C HIS A 149 -5.92 -18.67 1.60
N ALA A 150 -6.83 -18.23 2.48
CA ALA A 150 -7.92 -19.06 2.99
C ALA A 150 -9.08 -19.18 1.98
N ILE A 151 -9.66 -20.38 1.88
CA ILE A 151 -10.81 -20.68 1.03
C ILE A 151 -12.01 -19.83 1.49
N ASN A 152 -12.69 -19.16 0.55
CA ASN A 152 -13.95 -18.49 0.83
C ASN A 152 -15.12 -19.44 0.55
N PRO A 153 -15.86 -19.91 1.57
CA PRO A 153 -16.98 -20.83 1.38
C PRO A 153 -18.12 -20.22 0.55
N ASN A 154 -18.24 -18.89 0.48
CA ASN A 154 -19.26 -18.21 -0.30
C ASN A 154 -18.95 -18.18 -1.81
N THR A 155 -17.68 -18.41 -2.18
CA THR A 155 -17.23 -18.42 -3.57
C THR A 155 -16.27 -19.60 -3.78
N PRO A 156 -16.80 -20.83 -3.94
CA PRO A 156 -15.98 -22.03 -4.10
C PRO A 156 -14.90 -21.87 -5.17
N GLY A 157 -13.69 -22.35 -4.86
CA GLY A 157 -12.52 -22.20 -5.73
C GLY A 157 -11.80 -20.85 -5.64
N ASN A 158 -12.34 -19.87 -4.89
CA ASN A 158 -11.71 -18.58 -4.65
C ASN A 158 -11.38 -18.40 -3.16
N CYS A 159 -10.40 -17.56 -2.88
CA CYS A 159 -10.07 -17.12 -1.52
C CYS A 159 -10.79 -15.80 -1.16
N TRP A 160 -10.68 -15.37 0.09
CA TRP A 160 -11.29 -14.11 0.55
C TRP A 160 -10.74 -12.85 -0.12
N CYS A 161 -9.51 -12.86 -0.68
CA CYS A 161 -8.88 -11.68 -1.28
C CYS A 161 -9.79 -10.94 -2.25
N ARG A 162 -10.49 -11.67 -3.13
CA ARG A 162 -11.35 -11.05 -4.15
C ARG A 162 -12.48 -10.23 -3.53
N GLN A 163 -13.01 -10.68 -2.40
CA GLN A 163 -14.09 -10.00 -1.69
C GLN A 163 -13.58 -8.81 -0.88
N ILE A 164 -12.52 -8.99 -0.09
CA ILE A 164 -12.06 -7.98 0.88
C ILE A 164 -11.13 -6.93 0.27
N TYR A 165 -10.41 -7.28 -0.81
CA TYR A 165 -9.45 -6.40 -1.47
C TYR A 165 -9.78 -6.12 -2.94
N GLY A 166 -10.60 -6.93 -3.59
CA GLY A 166 -10.70 -6.91 -5.05
C GLY A 166 -9.41 -7.40 -5.72
N PRO A 167 -9.22 -7.12 -7.02
CA PRO A 167 -7.95 -7.37 -7.70
C PRO A 167 -6.83 -6.49 -7.12
N ALA A 168 -5.71 -7.11 -6.77
CA ALA A 168 -4.51 -6.41 -6.35
C ALA A 168 -3.75 -5.85 -7.58
N PRO A 169 -3.23 -4.61 -7.52
CA PRO A 169 -2.41 -4.06 -8.60
C PRO A 169 -1.00 -4.67 -8.58
N ALA A 170 -0.36 -4.79 -9.75
CA ALA A 170 0.98 -5.38 -9.87
C ALA A 170 2.02 -4.73 -8.94
N ALA A 171 1.90 -3.42 -8.71
CA ALA A 171 2.77 -2.70 -7.79
C ALA A 171 2.85 -3.32 -6.39
N THR A 172 1.78 -3.97 -5.88
CA THR A 172 1.82 -4.63 -4.56
C THR A 172 2.77 -5.82 -4.52
N TYR A 173 3.22 -6.33 -5.66
CA TYR A 173 4.20 -7.42 -5.76
C TYR A 173 5.65 -6.92 -5.78
N LEU A 174 5.86 -5.62 -5.68
CA LEU A 174 7.17 -5.00 -5.57
C LEU A 174 7.37 -4.45 -4.15
N SER A 175 8.44 -4.88 -3.49
CA SER A 175 8.89 -4.37 -2.20
C SER A 175 10.18 -3.59 -2.41
N VAL A 176 10.18 -2.29 -2.14
CA VAL A 176 11.34 -1.42 -2.32
C VAL A 176 11.86 -0.99 -0.96
N VAL A 177 13.16 -1.18 -0.71
CA VAL A 177 13.84 -0.72 0.51
C VAL A 177 14.95 0.25 0.12
N GLN A 178 14.90 1.47 0.67
CA GLN A 178 15.99 2.43 0.53
C GLN A 178 16.87 2.37 1.76
N VAL A 179 18.16 2.13 1.56
CA VAL A 179 19.12 2.04 2.65
C VAL A 179 19.89 3.35 2.73
N SER A 180 19.58 4.18 3.72
CA SER A 180 20.37 5.39 4.00
C SER A 180 21.67 5.02 4.74
N ALA A 181 22.71 5.85 4.59
CA ALA A 181 24.01 5.61 5.21
C ALA A 181 24.00 5.80 6.75
N ASP A 182 22.99 6.49 7.30
CA ASP A 182 22.97 6.95 8.69
C ASP A 182 22.28 5.98 9.68
N GLU A 183 21.62 4.92 9.20
CA GLU A 183 20.83 3.98 10.04
C GLU A 183 21.57 2.68 10.37
N SER A 184 22.81 2.79 10.88
CA SER A 184 23.72 1.63 10.99
C SER A 184 23.35 0.58 12.05
N GLN A 185 22.57 0.91 13.08
CA GLN A 185 22.36 0.00 14.21
C GLN A 185 21.26 -1.06 14.01
N ASN A 186 20.34 -0.89 13.06
CA ASN A 186 19.21 -1.83 12.87
C ASN A 186 18.93 -2.22 11.40
N ARG A 187 19.88 -1.90 10.52
CA ARG A 187 19.79 -2.09 9.08
C ARG A 187 19.68 -3.55 8.67
N ASP A 188 20.59 -4.38 9.16
CA ASP A 188 20.70 -5.78 8.75
C ASP A 188 19.49 -6.60 9.22
N GLN A 189 18.98 -6.28 10.40
CA GLN A 189 17.75 -6.86 10.94
C GLN A 189 16.53 -6.44 10.10
N THR A 190 16.39 -5.15 9.78
CA THR A 190 15.30 -4.63 8.92
C THR A 190 15.33 -5.26 7.52
N LEU A 191 16.51 -5.36 6.91
CA LEU A 191 16.66 -6.00 5.60
C LEU A 191 16.33 -7.50 5.64
N THR A 192 16.76 -8.20 6.70
CA THR A 192 16.41 -9.61 6.90
C THR A 192 14.90 -9.80 7.00
N PHE A 193 14.22 -8.94 7.75
CA PHE A 193 12.76 -8.94 7.84
C PHE A 193 12.07 -8.65 6.51
N LYS A 194 12.52 -7.65 5.76
CA LYS A 194 11.95 -7.32 4.44
C LYS A 194 12.18 -8.44 3.42
N ARG A 195 13.31 -9.14 3.50
CA ARG A 195 13.57 -10.34 2.68
C ARG A 195 12.63 -11.48 3.01
N ALA A 196 12.48 -11.81 4.29
CA ALA A 196 11.57 -12.86 4.74
C ALA A 196 10.11 -12.56 4.34
N ASP A 197 9.70 -11.29 4.42
CA ASP A 197 8.37 -10.83 4.01
C ASP A 197 8.13 -10.98 2.53
N ALA A 198 9.07 -10.47 1.73
CA ALA A 198 8.98 -10.57 0.28
C ALA A 198 8.94 -12.04 -0.16
N GLU A 199 9.72 -12.91 0.48
CA GLU A 199 9.70 -14.35 0.22
C GLU A 199 8.35 -14.98 0.59
N ALA A 200 7.85 -14.72 1.81
CA ALA A 200 6.56 -15.24 2.28
C ALA A 200 5.38 -14.81 1.39
N MET A 201 5.44 -13.58 0.88
CA MET A 201 4.39 -12.98 0.04
C MET A 201 4.61 -13.18 -1.47
N GLY A 202 5.71 -13.84 -1.87
CA GLY A 202 6.07 -14.03 -3.27
C GLY A 202 6.38 -12.74 -4.04
N GLN A 203 6.77 -11.67 -3.35
CA GLN A 203 7.10 -10.37 -3.91
C GLN A 203 8.53 -10.30 -4.47
N ARG A 204 8.75 -9.40 -5.42
CA ARG A 204 10.08 -8.95 -5.85
C ARG A 204 10.61 -7.92 -4.86
N LEU A 205 11.71 -8.24 -4.17
CA LEU A 205 12.42 -7.26 -3.34
C LEU A 205 13.48 -6.52 -4.15
N LEU A 206 13.48 -5.19 -4.08
CA LEU A 206 14.48 -4.31 -4.65
C LEU A 206 15.09 -3.43 -3.54
N ILE A 207 16.41 -3.37 -3.47
CA ILE A 207 17.13 -2.65 -2.41
C ILE A 207 17.94 -1.53 -3.06
N LYS A 208 17.56 -0.28 -2.83
CA LYS A 208 18.34 0.89 -3.26
C LYS A 208 19.51 1.08 -2.31
N GLN A 209 20.73 0.96 -2.83
CA GLN A 209 21.96 1.19 -2.08
C GLN A 209 22.67 2.44 -2.59
N HIS A 210 23.70 2.28 -3.43
CA HIS A 210 24.57 3.37 -3.92
C HIS A 210 24.55 3.47 -5.45
N GLN A 211 23.50 2.95 -6.08
CA GLN A 211 23.32 2.97 -7.53
C GLN A 211 23.15 4.40 -8.04
N GLU A 212 23.70 4.67 -9.22
CA GLU A 212 23.40 5.90 -9.95
C GLU A 212 21.93 5.89 -10.42
N ASP A 213 21.35 7.07 -10.67
CA ASP A 213 19.92 7.19 -10.96
C ASP A 213 19.48 6.36 -12.18
N ILE A 214 20.31 6.25 -13.21
CA ILE A 214 20.01 5.48 -14.43
C ILE A 214 19.99 3.98 -14.15
N GLU A 215 20.96 3.48 -13.38
CA GLU A 215 21.02 2.07 -12.98
C GLU A 215 19.81 1.70 -12.12
N TRP A 216 19.45 2.59 -11.19
CA TRP A 216 18.26 2.43 -10.36
C TRP A 216 16.96 2.38 -11.19
N GLU A 217 16.81 3.26 -12.18
CA GLU A 217 15.64 3.27 -13.05
C GLU A 217 15.52 1.99 -13.87
N GLN A 218 16.64 1.46 -14.37
CA GLN A 218 16.66 0.19 -15.11
C GLN A 218 16.25 -0.99 -14.23
N GLU A 219 16.88 -1.14 -13.05
CA GLU A 219 16.55 -2.23 -12.12
C GLU A 219 15.09 -2.18 -11.66
N LEU A 220 14.58 -0.97 -11.43
CA LEU A 220 13.19 -0.79 -11.03
C LEU A 220 12.22 -1.15 -12.17
N ALA A 221 12.53 -0.79 -13.41
CA ALA A 221 11.73 -1.18 -14.56
C ALA A 221 11.66 -2.71 -14.71
N GLU A 222 12.80 -3.40 -14.58
CA GLU A 222 12.85 -4.86 -14.58
C GLU A 222 12.06 -5.47 -13.41
N ALA A 223 12.18 -4.89 -12.21
CA ALA A 223 11.47 -5.36 -11.02
C ALA A 223 9.95 -5.15 -11.14
N LEU A 224 9.50 -4.09 -11.80
CA LEU A 224 8.08 -3.86 -12.10
C LEU A 224 7.55 -4.90 -13.08
N GLN A 225 8.32 -5.28 -14.10
CA GLN A 225 7.94 -6.34 -15.03
C GLN A 225 7.82 -7.70 -14.32
N ASP A 226 8.77 -8.05 -13.44
CA ASP A 226 8.69 -9.26 -12.61
C ASP A 226 7.47 -9.22 -11.67
N ALA A 227 7.16 -8.06 -11.09
CA ALA A 227 5.97 -7.86 -10.26
C ALA A 227 4.66 -8.07 -11.03
N GLU A 228 4.58 -7.65 -12.30
CA GLU A 228 3.42 -7.93 -13.17
C GLU A 228 3.23 -9.43 -13.43
N VAL A 229 4.32 -10.14 -13.75
CA VAL A 229 4.29 -11.60 -13.97
C VAL A 229 3.79 -12.31 -12.70
N ARG A 230 4.37 -12.00 -11.54
CA ARG A 230 3.96 -12.56 -10.24
C ARG A 230 2.50 -12.25 -9.90
N CYS A 231 2.04 -11.05 -10.22
CA CYS A 231 0.67 -10.63 -10.00
C CYS A 231 -0.30 -11.49 -10.83
N ALA A 232 0.01 -11.69 -12.12
CA ALA A 232 -0.79 -12.52 -13.00
C ALA A 232 -0.79 -14.00 -12.59
N GLU A 233 0.38 -14.56 -12.25
CA GLU A 233 0.52 -15.95 -11.78
C GLU A 233 -0.28 -16.20 -10.50
N ASN A 234 -0.27 -15.24 -9.56
CA ASN A 234 -1.06 -15.31 -8.35
C ASN A 234 -2.51 -14.80 -8.54
N GLN A 235 -2.98 -14.70 -9.78
CA GLN A 235 -4.36 -14.38 -10.15
C GLN A 235 -4.87 -13.06 -9.56
N TYR A 236 -4.00 -12.05 -9.48
CA TYR A 236 -4.31 -10.73 -8.94
C TYR A 236 -4.84 -10.77 -7.49
N ARG A 237 -4.40 -11.75 -6.69
CA ARG A 237 -4.71 -11.81 -5.25
C ARG A 237 -3.75 -10.92 -4.47
N ALA A 238 -4.12 -10.54 -3.26
CA ALA A 238 -3.21 -9.74 -2.42
C ALA A 238 -1.99 -10.59 -1.99
N PRO A 239 -0.75 -10.13 -2.20
CA PRO A 239 0.45 -10.95 -1.94
C PRO A 239 0.65 -11.26 -0.45
N TRP A 240 0.13 -10.41 0.46
CA TRP A 240 0.12 -10.69 1.90
C TRP A 240 -0.89 -11.77 2.34
N GLY A 241 -1.76 -12.22 1.43
CA GLY A 241 -2.74 -13.26 1.71
C GLY A 241 -4.00 -12.76 2.43
N CYS A 242 -4.89 -13.71 2.70
CA CYS A 242 -6.16 -13.48 3.41
C CYS A 242 -6.42 -14.50 4.51
N GLN A 243 -5.41 -15.28 4.90
CA GLN A 243 -5.51 -16.23 6.01
C GLN A 243 -5.91 -15.55 7.32
N TRP A 244 -5.36 -14.36 7.59
CA TRP A 244 -5.68 -13.56 8.78
C TRP A 244 -7.20 -13.33 8.95
N PHE A 245 -7.93 -13.15 7.83
CA PHE A 245 -9.36 -12.86 7.86
C PHE A 245 -10.16 -14.09 8.29
N GLU A 246 -9.76 -15.28 7.83
CA GLU A 246 -10.40 -16.54 8.21
C GLU A 246 -10.15 -16.85 9.69
N GLU A 247 -8.93 -16.67 10.18
CA GLU A 247 -8.60 -16.87 11.61
C GLU A 247 -9.32 -15.86 12.50
N TRP A 248 -9.31 -14.58 12.11
CA TRP A 248 -10.08 -13.54 12.78
C TRP A 248 -11.58 -13.89 12.83
N LYS A 249 -12.15 -14.32 11.71
CA LYS A 249 -13.56 -14.71 11.64
C LYS A 249 -13.87 -15.86 12.60
N GLN A 250 -13.02 -16.89 12.65
CA GLN A 250 -13.18 -18.01 13.58
C GLN A 250 -13.12 -17.55 15.05
N ASN A 251 -12.25 -16.61 15.37
CA ASN A 251 -12.17 -16.01 16.70
C ASN A 251 -13.43 -15.21 17.05
N VAL A 252 -13.97 -14.44 16.10
CA VAL A 252 -15.24 -13.70 16.26
C VAL A 252 -16.41 -14.65 16.45
N ASP A 253 -16.52 -15.68 15.62
CA ASP A 253 -17.60 -16.67 15.73
C ASP A 253 -17.57 -17.33 17.12
N ARG A 254 -16.37 -17.70 17.60
CA ARG A 254 -16.20 -18.27 18.95
C ARG A 254 -16.55 -17.29 20.06
N ALA A 255 -16.16 -16.02 19.94
CA ALA A 255 -16.54 -14.99 20.93
C ALA A 255 -18.05 -14.77 20.97
N ALA A 256 -18.72 -14.82 19.81
CA ALA A 256 -20.17 -14.72 19.70
C ALA A 256 -20.90 -15.95 20.28
N GLU A 257 -20.38 -17.16 20.05
CA GLU A 257 -20.86 -18.41 20.66
C GLU A 257 -20.77 -18.37 22.20
N LEU A 258 -19.72 -17.73 22.73
CA LEU A 258 -19.53 -17.49 24.16
C LEU A 258 -20.33 -16.29 24.69
N HIS A 259 -21.16 -15.66 23.85
CA HIS A 259 -21.96 -14.49 24.20
C HIS A 259 -21.16 -13.30 24.75
N GLN A 260 -19.92 -13.14 24.27
CA GLN A 260 -19.08 -12.00 24.64
C GLN A 260 -19.57 -10.72 23.97
N THR A 261 -19.47 -9.61 24.70
CA THR A 261 -19.69 -8.28 24.13
C THR A 261 -18.55 -7.96 23.17
N LEU A 262 -18.86 -7.68 21.91
CA LEU A 262 -17.85 -7.39 20.90
C LEU A 262 -17.52 -5.90 20.89
N HIS A 263 -16.25 -5.54 20.80
CA HIS A 263 -15.76 -4.15 20.81
C HIS A 263 -14.94 -3.82 19.57
N VAL A 264 -15.25 -2.67 18.98
CA VAL A 264 -14.53 -2.09 17.82
C VAL A 264 -13.95 -0.74 18.22
N PHE A 265 -12.63 -0.61 18.14
CA PHE A 265 -11.92 0.63 18.40
C PHE A 265 -11.55 1.33 17.09
N TYR A 266 -11.86 2.63 17.02
CA TYR A 266 -11.56 3.52 15.90
C TYR A 266 -10.36 4.41 16.22
N PHE A 267 -9.73 4.98 15.20
CA PHE A 267 -8.79 6.08 15.36
C PHE A 267 -9.40 7.25 16.13
N GLU A 268 -8.51 8.04 16.74
CA GLU A 268 -8.85 9.22 17.53
C GLU A 268 -9.81 10.17 16.79
N ASP A 269 -10.82 10.64 17.51
CA ASP A 269 -11.91 11.52 17.07
C ASP A 269 -12.67 11.02 15.83
N SER A 270 -12.66 9.70 15.61
CA SER A 270 -13.16 9.09 14.38
C SER A 270 -14.06 7.89 14.59
N LYS A 271 -14.59 7.72 15.81
CA LYS A 271 -15.61 6.72 16.15
C LYS A 271 -16.75 6.68 15.11
N GLY A 272 -17.03 5.47 14.61
CA GLY A 272 -18.10 5.20 13.65
C GLY A 272 -17.83 5.66 12.21
N LYS A 273 -16.69 6.32 11.93
CA LYS A 273 -16.34 6.78 10.57
C LYS A 273 -15.60 5.71 9.77
N GLY A 274 -15.80 5.70 8.46
CA GLY A 274 -15.04 4.83 7.54
C GLY A 274 -15.64 3.45 7.29
N LYS A 275 -16.85 3.16 7.82
CA LYS A 275 -17.58 1.93 7.51
C LYS A 275 -17.88 1.84 6.01
N LEU A 276 -17.81 0.62 5.49
CA LEU A 276 -18.14 0.32 4.11
C LEU A 276 -19.00 -0.95 4.07
N PRO A 277 -20.10 -0.99 3.30
CA PRO A 277 -20.85 -2.23 3.08
C PRO A 277 -19.96 -3.34 2.52
N TRP A 278 -20.16 -4.58 2.97
CA TRP A 278 -19.36 -5.75 2.60
C TRP A 278 -19.24 -5.94 1.08
N GLU A 279 -20.31 -5.66 0.35
CA GLU A 279 -20.49 -5.83 -1.08
C GLU A 279 -19.69 -4.79 -1.87
N LEU A 280 -19.35 -3.66 -1.24
CA LEU A 280 -18.53 -2.60 -1.82
C LEU A 280 -17.04 -2.75 -1.48
N LEU A 281 -16.66 -3.70 -0.61
CA LEU A 281 -15.25 -3.93 -0.27
C LEU A 281 -14.38 -4.22 -1.49
N ALA A 282 -14.88 -4.95 -2.49
CA ALA A 282 -14.12 -5.24 -3.70
C ALA A 282 -13.97 -4.03 -4.64
N ASN A 283 -14.76 -2.97 -4.45
CA ASN A 283 -14.76 -1.78 -5.28
C ASN A 283 -13.65 -0.80 -4.85
N GLU A 284 -12.65 -0.61 -5.71
CA GLU A 284 -11.49 0.25 -5.43
C GLU A 284 -11.88 1.70 -5.13
N ARG A 285 -12.80 2.26 -5.91
CA ARG A 285 -13.25 3.64 -5.72
C ARG A 285 -13.96 3.81 -4.38
N ALA A 286 -14.84 2.88 -4.03
CA ALA A 286 -15.54 2.88 -2.75
C ALA A 286 -14.58 2.76 -1.57
N ARG A 287 -13.58 1.85 -1.64
CA ARG A 287 -12.52 1.76 -0.62
C ARG A 287 -11.72 3.05 -0.51
N HIS A 288 -11.31 3.62 -1.64
CA HIS A 288 -10.54 4.86 -1.68
C HIS A 288 -11.32 6.03 -1.06
N ASP A 289 -12.61 6.16 -1.37
CA ASP A 289 -13.45 7.21 -0.83
C ASP A 289 -13.74 7.02 0.67
N ALA A 290 -13.95 5.77 1.12
CA ALA A 290 -14.10 5.46 2.54
C ALA A 290 -12.84 5.81 3.36
N ARG A 291 -11.64 5.56 2.79
CA ARG A 291 -10.35 5.80 3.46
C ARG A 291 -10.04 7.27 3.76
N LYS A 292 -10.49 8.21 2.92
CA LYS A 292 -10.13 9.64 3.04
C LYS A 292 -10.42 10.25 4.42
N ASN A 293 -11.50 9.82 5.06
CA ASN A 293 -11.93 10.30 6.38
C ASN A 293 -12.27 9.12 7.31
N SER A 294 -11.55 8.01 7.15
CA SER A 294 -11.83 6.77 7.88
C SER A 294 -11.33 6.85 9.33
N GLY A 295 -12.14 6.35 10.27
CA GLY A 295 -11.68 5.99 11.61
C GLY A 295 -11.15 4.56 11.71
N LEU A 296 -11.13 3.82 10.60
CA LEU A 296 -10.70 2.43 10.51
C LEU A 296 -9.45 2.29 9.66
N GLY A 297 -8.55 1.41 10.08
CA GLY A 297 -7.45 0.90 9.27
C GLY A 297 -7.92 0.03 8.10
N ALA A 298 -6.97 -0.35 7.24
CA ALA A 298 -7.25 -1.10 6.02
C ALA A 298 -7.87 -2.48 6.29
N SER A 299 -7.34 -3.25 7.25
CA SER A 299 -7.91 -4.52 7.69
C SER A 299 -9.24 -4.32 8.40
N GLN A 300 -9.30 -3.34 9.32
CA GLN A 300 -10.47 -3.03 10.13
C GLN A 300 -11.72 -2.71 9.29
N THR A 301 -11.55 -2.09 8.12
CA THR A 301 -12.66 -1.83 7.20
C THR A 301 -13.35 -3.13 6.79
N ALA A 302 -12.59 -4.20 6.50
CA ALA A 302 -13.16 -5.51 6.15
C ALA A 302 -13.75 -6.23 7.37
N GLU A 303 -13.12 -6.10 8.54
CA GLU A 303 -13.62 -6.66 9.81
C GLU A 303 -15.02 -6.10 10.15
N VAL A 304 -15.14 -4.77 10.22
CA VAL A 304 -16.40 -4.09 10.57
C VAL A 304 -17.48 -4.35 9.52
N ALA A 305 -17.13 -4.30 8.23
CA ALA A 305 -18.05 -4.63 7.15
C ALA A 305 -18.60 -6.06 7.26
N TYR A 306 -17.77 -7.02 7.69
CA TYR A 306 -18.20 -8.39 7.89
C TYR A 306 -19.17 -8.51 9.06
N LEU A 307 -18.85 -7.90 10.21
CA LEU A 307 -19.72 -7.88 11.40
C LEU A 307 -21.11 -7.32 11.04
N ASP A 308 -21.15 -6.20 10.32
CA ASP A 308 -22.38 -5.57 9.85
C ASP A 308 -23.17 -6.50 8.92
N LYS A 309 -22.49 -7.17 7.98
CA LYS A 309 -23.10 -8.09 7.01
C LYS A 309 -23.79 -9.27 7.69
N ILE A 310 -23.16 -9.86 8.70
CA ILE A 310 -23.72 -11.02 9.42
C ILE A 310 -24.65 -10.63 10.57
N GLY A 311 -24.80 -9.33 10.84
CA GLY A 311 -25.73 -8.81 11.84
C GLY A 311 -25.24 -8.97 13.29
N LEU A 312 -23.93 -9.09 13.52
CA LEU A 312 -23.38 -9.11 14.87
C LEU A 312 -23.35 -7.70 15.45
N SER A 313 -23.91 -7.54 16.66
CA SER A 313 -23.85 -6.27 17.39
C SER A 313 -22.49 -6.11 18.08
N TYR A 314 -21.98 -4.87 18.08
CA TYR A 314 -20.73 -4.51 18.75
C TYR A 314 -20.82 -3.10 19.33
N VAL A 315 -20.00 -2.83 20.33
CA VAL A 315 -19.84 -1.51 20.94
C VAL A 315 -18.70 -0.77 20.24
N GLU A 316 -18.97 0.47 19.85
CA GLU A 316 -18.01 1.33 19.17
C GLU A 316 -17.31 2.26 20.15
N HIS A 317 -15.98 2.31 20.04
CA HIS A 317 -15.14 3.09 20.91
C HIS A 317 -14.19 3.97 20.11
N ASP A 318 -13.92 5.16 20.65
CA ASP A 318 -12.73 5.89 20.28
C ASP A 318 -11.50 5.26 20.95
N ILE A 319 -10.34 5.24 20.29
CA ILE A 319 -9.11 4.70 20.89
C ILE A 319 -8.74 5.38 22.21
N MET A 320 -9.12 6.64 22.40
CA MET A 320 -8.87 7.35 23.65
C MET A 320 -9.59 6.73 24.85
N GLU A 321 -10.65 5.94 24.60
CA GLU A 321 -11.39 5.20 25.63
C GLU A 321 -10.67 3.89 26.05
N PHE A 322 -9.65 3.44 25.30
CA PHE A 322 -9.06 2.11 25.49
C PHE A 322 -8.33 1.92 26.84
N ALA A 323 -7.65 2.96 27.34
CA ALA A 323 -6.96 2.87 28.63
C ALA A 323 -7.95 2.66 29.80
N ALA A 324 -9.11 3.31 29.73
CA ALA A 324 -10.18 3.14 30.70
C ALA A 324 -10.84 1.76 30.57
N PHE A 325 -11.09 1.31 29.34
CA PHE A 325 -11.56 -0.05 29.05
C PHE A 325 -10.64 -1.09 29.70
N LEU A 326 -9.33 -1.04 29.41
CA LEU A 326 -8.35 -1.98 29.93
C LEU A 326 -8.34 -2.00 31.48
N SER A 327 -8.27 -0.81 32.09
CA SER A 327 -8.23 -0.67 33.55
C SER A 327 -9.46 -1.26 34.23
N SER A 328 -10.64 -1.12 33.62
CA SER A 328 -11.90 -1.66 34.14
C SER A 328 -11.92 -3.20 34.17
N ARG A 329 -11.24 -3.87 33.21
CA ARG A 329 -11.21 -5.33 33.10
C ARG A 329 -10.12 -5.95 33.95
N THR A 330 -8.97 -5.29 34.07
CA THR A 330 -7.91 -5.73 34.98
C THR A 330 -8.32 -5.60 36.45
N ALA A 331 -9.06 -4.54 36.80
CA ALA A 331 -9.56 -4.38 38.17
C ALA A 331 -10.59 -5.45 38.54
N ALA A 332 -11.46 -5.83 37.59
CA ALA A 332 -12.48 -6.87 37.80
C ALA A 332 -11.89 -8.28 37.91
N ALA A 333 -10.75 -8.56 37.27
CA ALA A 333 -10.08 -9.86 37.36
C ALA A 333 -9.27 -10.06 38.66
N GLY A 334 -8.92 -8.97 39.36
CA GLY A 334 -8.17 -9.00 40.61
C GLY A 334 -9.03 -9.02 41.89
N SER A 335 -10.36 -8.97 41.75
CA SER A 335 -11.34 -9.04 42.84
C SER A 335 -12.03 -10.40 42.89
#